data_AF-A0A9E8MX09-F1
#
_entry.id   AF-A0A9E8MX09-F1
#
_cell.length_a   1.000
_cell.length_b   1.000
_cell.length_c   1.000
_cell.angle_alpha   90.00
_cell.angle_beta   90.00
_cell.angle_gamma   90.00
#
_symmetry.space_group_name_H-M   'P 1'
#
loop_
_entity.id
_entity.type
_entity.pdbx_description
1 polymer ?
#
loop_
_entity_poly.entity_id
_entity_poly.type
_entity_poly.pdbx_seq_one_letter_code
_entity_poly.pdbx_strand_id
1 'polypeptide(L)' 'MKLRGVRDTDKDGVIDSEDLCPNDFGPGSMRGCPDNDGDGTPR' A
#
# COMPACT_ATOMS: atom_id res chain seq x y z
N MET A 1 -5.75 -11.03 3.01
CA MET A 1 -5.03 -12.33 3.09
C MET A 1 -4.70 -12.55 4.55
N LYS A 2 -5.09 -13.67 5.19
CA LYS A 2 -4.92 -13.82 6.65
C LYS A 2 -3.50 -14.31 6.99
N LEU A 3 -2.50 -13.46 6.77
CA LEU A 3 -1.19 -13.61 7.40
C LEU A 3 -1.41 -13.31 8.89
N ARG A 4 -1.45 -14.36 9.71
CA ARG A 4 -1.74 -14.27 11.15
C ARG A 4 -0.74 -13.30 11.81
N GLY A 5 -1.21 -12.10 12.15
CA GLY A 5 -0.45 -11.10 12.91
C GLY A 5 0.09 -9.92 12.09
N VAL A 6 -0.03 -9.95 10.76
CA VAL A 6 0.42 -8.84 9.92
C VAL A 6 -0.77 -7.95 9.59
N ARG A 7 -0.61 -6.66 9.88
CA ARG A 7 -1.64 -5.64 9.69
C ARG A 7 -1.46 -5.01 8.31
N ASP A 8 -2.58 -4.83 7.65
CA ASP A 8 -2.75 -4.30 6.30
C ASP A 8 -4.09 -3.55 6.36
N THR A 9 -3.99 -2.24 6.56
CA THR A 9 -5.09 -1.37 6.99
C THR A 9 -6.02 -1.02 5.83
N ASP A 10 -5.47 -0.80 4.65
CA ASP A 10 -6.18 -0.44 3.41
C ASP A 10 -6.48 -1.66 2.50
N LYS A 11 -5.83 -2.80 2.76
CA LYS A 11 -6.06 -4.11 2.12
C LYS A 11 -5.58 -4.17 0.67
N ASP A 12 -4.49 -3.48 0.37
CA ASP A 12 -3.84 -3.48 -0.94
C ASP A 12 -2.94 -4.71 -1.17
N GLY A 13 -2.63 -5.45 -0.10
CA GLY A 13 -1.78 -6.64 -0.11
C GLY A 13 -0.31 -6.36 0.24
N VAL A 14 0.06 -5.11 0.49
CA VAL A 14 1.25 -4.66 1.19
C VAL A 14 0.91 -4.55 2.68
N ILE A 15 1.89 -4.76 3.53
CA ILE A 15 1.68 -4.77 4.98
C ILE A 15 1.99 -3.37 5.52
N ASP A 16 1.31 -2.91 6.57
CA ASP A 16 1.47 -1.55 7.13
C ASP A 16 2.94 -1.17 7.42
N SER A 17 3.80 -2.16 7.68
CA SER A 17 5.24 -1.94 7.93
C SER A 17 6.11 -1.77 6.68
N GLU A 18 5.61 -2.22 5.53
CA GLU A 18 6.27 -2.11 4.21
C GLU A 18 5.56 -1.11 3.28
N ASP A 19 4.34 -0.71 3.66
CA ASP A 19 3.52 0.26 2.96
C ASP A 19 3.90 1.70 3.34
N LEU A 20 4.15 2.51 2.32
CA LEU A 20 4.43 3.94 2.46
C LEU A 20 3.14 4.76 2.70
N CYS A 21 1.99 4.25 2.29
CA CYS A 21 0.67 4.87 2.41
C CYS A 21 -0.35 3.91 3.05
N PRO A 22 -0.18 3.51 4.32
CA PRO A 22 -0.96 2.46 4.99
C PRO A 22 -2.47 2.74 5.15
N ASN A 23 -2.98 3.88 4.68
CA ASN A 23 -4.41 4.19 4.70
C ASN A 23 -5.00 4.36 3.29
N ASP A 24 -4.18 4.30 2.24
CA ASP A 24 -4.55 4.63 0.88
C ASP A 24 -4.10 3.52 -0.07
N PHE A 25 -5.08 2.84 -0.68
CA PHE A 25 -4.82 1.70 -1.56
C PHE A 25 -3.84 2.04 -2.69
N GLY A 26 -2.72 1.33 -2.75
CA GLY A 26 -1.75 1.44 -3.83
C GLY A 26 -1.27 0.10 -4.36
N PRO A 27 -0.60 0.07 -5.52
CA PRO A 27 0.02 -1.15 -6.02
C PRO A 27 1.33 -1.43 -5.27
N GLY A 28 1.65 -2.71 -5.05
CA GLY A 28 2.94 -3.11 -4.46
C GLY A 28 4.17 -2.64 -5.25
N SER A 29 4.03 -2.36 -6.56
CA SER A 29 5.09 -1.72 -7.37
C SER A 29 5.45 -0.31 -6.90
N MET A 30 4.57 0.33 -6.14
CA MET A 30 4.71 1.67 -5.60
C MET A 30 4.77 1.67 -4.06
N ARG A 31 5.06 0.50 -3.47
CA ARG A 31 5.11 0.30 -2.00
C ARG A 31 3.82 0.75 -1.31
N GLY A 32 2.68 0.38 -1.89
CA GLY A 32 1.35 0.60 -1.35
C GLY A 32 0.83 2.04 -1.44
N CYS A 33 1.57 2.95 -2.08
CA CYS A 33 1.05 4.28 -2.37
C CYS A 33 0.35 4.40 -3.73
N PRO A 34 -0.81 5.08 -3.81
CA PRO A 34 -1.44 5.43 -5.08
C PRO A 34 -0.62 6.46 -5.87
N ASP A 35 -0.77 6.43 -7.20
CA ASP A 35 -0.33 7.48 -8.11
C ASP A 35 -1.55 8.33 -8.47
N ASN A 36 -1.81 9.36 -7.66
CA ASN A 36 -3.01 10.18 -7.78
C ASN A 36 -2.95 11.16 -8.97
N ASP A 37 -1.76 11.58 -9.41
CA ASP A 37 -1.56 12.52 -10.51
C ASP A 37 -1.08 11.86 -11.82
N GLY A 38 -0.77 10.57 -11.79
CA GLY A 38 -0.44 9.75 -12.98
C GLY A 38 0.94 10.06 -13.54
N ASP A 39 1.85 10.61 -12.72
CA ASP A 39 3.19 11.02 -13.15
C ASP A 39 4.24 9.90 -13.01
N GLY A 40 3.82 8.72 -12.54
CA GLY A 40 4.69 7.57 -12.31
C GLY A 40 5.39 7.60 -10.96
N THR A 41 5.00 8.50 -10.04
CA THR A 41 5.50 8.55 -8.67
C THR A 41 4.39 8.41 -7.62
N PRO A 42 4.67 7.75 -6.48
CA PRO A 42 3.68 7.60 -5.42
C PRO A 42 3.42 8.94 -4.71
N ARG A 43 2.14 9.24 -4.42
CA ARG A 43 1.66 10.51 -3.83
C ARG A 43 0.69 10.30 -2.68
#